data_AF-A0A9D9SF76-F1
#
_entry.id   AF-A0A9D9SF76-F1
#
_cell.length_a   1.000
_cell.length_b   1.000
_cell.length_c   1.000
_cell.angle_alpha   90.00
_cell.angle_beta   90.00
_cell.angle_gamma   90.00
#
_symmetry.space_group_name_H-M   'P 1'
#
loop_
_entity.id
_entity.type
_entity.pdbx_description
1 polymer ?
#
loop_
_entity_poly.entity_id
_entity_poly.type
_entity_poly.pdbx_seq_one_letter_code
_entity_poly.pdbx_strand_id
1 'polypeptide(L)'
;MTRLFIYGTLLPGLRLQAEMQGARFVDTAQVPGRLVDVGRFPGLLAGAGAVTGEVYEVDDAHLARLDGVEGMVRGDREASQYWREAVTVLSGTLQGQSVQTYVYNRPVDGYTPIAHGDYRRYIREVGRES
;
A
#
# COMPACT_ATOMS: atom_id res chain seq x y z
N MET A 1 -5.80 5.92 -16.85
CA MET A 1 -5.38 6.38 -15.51
C MET A 1 -6.02 5.48 -14.47
N THR A 2 -5.19 4.94 -13.57
CA THR A 2 -5.55 3.97 -12.54
C THR A 2 -5.40 4.62 -11.18
N ARG A 3 -6.38 4.39 -10.30
CA ARG A 3 -6.29 4.84 -8.90
C ARG A 3 -5.62 3.77 -8.08
N LEU A 4 -4.48 4.14 -7.50
CA LEU A 4 -3.67 3.30 -6.65
C LEU A 4 -3.67 3.86 -5.23
N PHE A 5 -4.11 3.05 -4.27
CA PHE A 5 -4.00 3.31 -2.85
C PHE A 5 -2.66 2.80 -2.32
N ILE A 6 -1.86 3.71 -1.79
CA ILE A 6 -0.58 3.45 -1.14
C ILE A 6 -0.70 3.68 0.36
N TYR A 7 -0.03 2.84 1.15
CA TYR A 7 -0.15 2.83 2.62
C TYR A 7 1.21 2.68 3.31
N GLY A 8 2.30 2.67 2.54
CA GLY A 8 3.61 2.20 2.99
C GLY A 8 4.77 3.02 2.47
N THR A 9 5.88 2.34 2.14
CA THR A 9 7.16 2.92 1.69
C THR A 9 7.11 3.84 0.48
N LEU A 10 6.01 3.81 -0.28
CA LEU A 10 5.72 4.72 -1.40
C LEU A 10 5.23 6.10 -0.94
N LEU A 11 4.84 6.27 0.33
CA LEU A 11 4.34 7.53 0.85
C LEU A 11 5.40 8.64 0.78
N PRO A 12 4.99 9.91 0.63
CA PRO A 12 5.89 11.04 0.56
C PRO A 12 6.82 11.13 1.78
N GLY A 13 8.12 11.32 1.53
CA GLY A 13 9.16 11.37 2.57
C GLY A 13 9.73 10.01 2.97
N LEU A 14 9.32 8.91 2.31
CA LEU A 14 9.89 7.58 2.52
C LEU A 14 10.77 7.14 1.32
N ARG A 15 11.48 6.03 1.51
CA ARG A 15 12.51 5.51 0.60
C ARG A 15 12.10 5.42 -0.87
N LEU A 16 10.83 5.12 -1.15
CA LEU A 16 10.32 4.90 -2.51
C LEU A 16 9.49 6.08 -3.04
N GLN A 17 9.52 7.25 -2.40
CA GLN A 17 8.78 8.43 -2.89
C GLN A 17 9.17 8.80 -4.34
N ALA A 18 10.40 8.52 -4.76
CA ALA A 18 10.89 8.77 -6.12
C ALA A 18 10.13 7.94 -7.18
N GLU A 19 9.57 6.80 -6.78
CA GLU A 19 8.73 5.95 -7.63
C GLU A 19 7.36 6.57 -7.90
N MET A 20 6.89 7.43 -7.00
CA MET A 20 5.65 8.19 -7.13
C MET A 20 5.83 9.51 -7.88
N GLN A 21 7.02 9.83 -8.39
CA GLN A 21 7.23 11.04 -9.18
C GLN A 21 6.40 10.99 -10.48
N GLY A 22 5.51 11.98 -10.64
CA GLY A 22 4.57 12.04 -11.75
C GLY A 22 3.19 11.42 -11.45
N ALA A 23 3.03 10.72 -10.32
CA ALA A 23 1.72 10.31 -9.83
C ALA A 23 0.95 11.53 -9.31
N ARG A 24 -0.34 11.61 -9.60
CA ARG A 24 -1.20 12.70 -9.16
C ARG A 24 -1.85 12.33 -7.83
N PHE A 25 -1.56 13.07 -6.77
CA PHE A 25 -2.29 12.92 -5.51
C PHE A 25 -3.78 13.21 -5.72
N VAL A 26 -4.64 12.31 -5.21
CA VAL A 26 -6.09 12.46 -5.29
C VAL A 26 -6.64 12.85 -3.92
N ASP A 27 -6.48 11.97 -2.93
CA ASP A 27 -6.99 12.19 -1.57
C ASP A 27 -6.38 11.20 -0.56
N THR A 28 -6.53 11.50 0.72
CA THR A 28 -6.32 10.53 1.80
C THR A 28 -7.54 9.63 1.94
N ALA A 29 -7.33 8.33 2.13
CA ALA A 29 -8.41 7.36 2.18
C ALA A 29 -8.14 6.28 3.22
N GLN A 30 -9.18 5.54 3.57
CA GLN A 30 -9.04 4.30 4.31
C GLN A 30 -9.62 3.13 3.53
N VAL A 31 -8.96 1.98 3.59
CA VAL A 31 -9.39 0.74 2.92
C VAL A 31 -9.51 -0.38 3.95
N PRO A 32 -10.36 -1.39 3.71
CA PRO A 32 -10.45 -2.53 4.62
C PRO A 32 -9.15 -3.33 4.58
N GLY A 33 -8.65 -3.67 5.77
CA GLY A 33 -7.45 -4.49 5.88
C GLY A 33 -6.76 -4.33 7.22
N ARG A 34 -5.65 -5.05 7.36
CA ARG A 34 -4.73 -4.97 8.49
C ARG A 34 -3.34 -4.72 7.95
N LEU A 35 -2.59 -3.90 8.67
CA LEU A 35 -1.23 -3.59 8.30
C LEU A 35 -0.28 -4.32 9.25
N VAL A 36 0.76 -4.94 8.72
CA VAL A 36 1.79 -5.66 9.49
C VAL A 36 3.16 -5.10 9.14
N ASP A 37 4.04 -5.00 10.12
CA ASP A 37 5.45 -4.69 9.89
C ASP A 37 6.19 -5.98 9.50
N VAL A 38 6.59 -6.09 8.24
CA VAL A 38 7.39 -7.24 7.75
C VAL A 38 8.89 -6.98 7.86
N GLY A 39 9.29 -6.11 8.79
CA GLY A 39 10.66 -5.64 8.93
C GLY A 39 10.89 -4.39 8.07
N ARG A 40 11.32 -4.52 6.82
CA ARG A 40 11.80 -3.34 6.06
C ARG A 40 10.69 -2.47 5.46
N PHE A 41 9.47 -2.97 5.42
CA PHE A 41 8.33 -2.36 4.77
C PHE A 41 7.04 -2.91 5.38
N PRO A 42 5.89 -2.27 5.16
CA PRO A 42 4.62 -2.77 5.65
C PRO A 42 3.98 -3.74 4.66
N GLY A 43 3.31 -4.77 5.17
CA GLY A 43 2.41 -5.60 4.40
C GLY A 43 0.96 -5.24 4.72
N LEU A 44 0.15 -4.93 3.71
CA LEU A 44 -1.31 -4.91 3.86
C LEU A 44 -1.86 -6.32 3.67
N LEU A 45 -2.68 -6.75 4.61
CA LEU A 45 -3.41 -8.00 4.58
C LEU A 45 -4.89 -7.70 4.44
N ALA A 46 -5.56 -8.38 3.52
CA ALA A 46 -7.01 -8.32 3.43
C ALA A 46 -7.66 -8.83 4.72
N GLY A 47 -8.69 -8.15 5.20
CA GLY A 47 -9.41 -8.55 6.41
C GLY A 47 -10.19 -7.43 7.07
N ALA A 48 -10.72 -7.72 8.26
CA ALA A 48 -11.44 -6.75 9.07
C ALA A 48 -10.45 -5.77 9.75
N GLY A 49 -10.67 -4.48 9.51
CA GLY A 49 -9.85 -3.37 10.00
C GLY A 49 -9.92 -2.19 9.03
N ALA A 50 -9.19 -1.12 9.33
CA ALA A 50 -9.04 0.01 8.44
C ALA A 50 -7.56 0.37 8.33
N VAL A 51 -7.07 0.48 7.10
CA VAL A 51 -5.72 0.94 6.80
C VAL A 51 -5.82 2.35 6.25
N THR A 52 -5.08 3.27 6.83
CA THR A 52 -5.01 4.67 6.39
C THR A 52 -3.86 4.83 5.41
N GLY A 53 -4.13 5.53 4.31
CA GLY A 53 -3.14 5.79 3.28
C GLY A 53 -3.60 6.90 2.34
N GLU A 54 -2.97 6.95 1.17
CA GLU A 54 -3.18 7.98 0.17
C GLU A 54 -3.51 7.35 -1.17
N VAL A 55 -4.48 7.92 -1.89
CA VAL A 55 -4.84 7.51 -3.25
C VAL A 55 -4.16 8.44 -4.24
N TYR A 56 -3.48 7.84 -5.20
CA TYR A 56 -2.84 8.50 -6.31
C TYR A 56 -3.43 8.00 -7.63
N GLU A 57 -3.49 8.88 -8.61
CA GLU A 57 -3.71 8.50 -10.00
C GLU A 57 -2.37 8.30 -10.69
N VAL A 58 -2.21 7.11 -11.25
CA VAL A 58 -1.01 6.67 -11.97
C VAL A 58 -1.40 6.19 -13.36
N ASP A 59 -0.52 6.42 -14.32
CA ASP A 59 -0.64 5.84 -15.66
C ASP A 59 -0.15 4.39 -15.69
N ASP A 60 -0.48 3.65 -16.76
CA ASP A 60 -0.11 2.24 -16.89
C ASP A 60 1.41 2.02 -16.85
N ALA A 61 2.19 2.99 -17.37
CA ALA A 61 3.64 2.97 -17.32
C ALA A 61 4.18 3.10 -15.88
N HIS A 62 3.62 4.01 -15.07
CA HIS A 62 3.94 4.12 -13.65
C HIS A 62 3.55 2.85 -12.89
N LEU A 63 2.36 2.33 -13.17
CA LEU A 63 1.88 1.12 -12.52
C LEU A 63 2.79 -0.08 -12.83
N ALA A 64 3.26 -0.24 -14.07
CA ALA A 64 4.20 -1.30 -14.44
C ALA A 64 5.56 -1.15 -13.73
N ARG A 65 6.03 0.08 -13.53
CA ARG A 65 7.24 0.37 -12.75
C ARG A 65 7.06 -0.02 -11.28
N LEU A 66 5.93 0.36 -10.67
CA LEU A 66 5.60 0.01 -9.30
C LEU A 66 5.44 -1.51 -9.11
N ASP A 67 4.81 -2.19 -10.07
CA ASP A 67 4.73 -3.65 -10.09
C ASP A 67 6.14 -4.28 -10.01
N GLY A 68 7.13 -3.73 -10.71
CA GLY A 68 8.52 -4.18 -10.64
C GLY A 68 9.21 -3.88 -9.30
N VAL A 69 8.93 -2.75 -8.68
CA VAL A 69 9.50 -2.35 -7.37
C VAL A 69 8.93 -3.21 -6.23
N GLU A 70 7.63 -3.44 -6.24
CA GLU A 70 6.91 -4.25 -5.25
C GLU A 70 7.06 -5.76 -5.50
N GLY A 71 7.79 -6.17 -6.55
CA GLY A 71 8.00 -7.58 -6.87
C GLY A 71 6.72 -8.32 -7.24
N MET A 72 5.78 -7.64 -7.89
CA MET A 72 4.57 -8.23 -8.47
C MET A 72 4.93 -8.89 -9.81
N VAL A 73 4.64 -10.19 -9.93
CA VAL A 73 4.81 -10.95 -11.16
C VAL A 73 3.46 -11.13 -11.85
N ARG A 74 3.29 -10.51 -13.02
CA ARG A 74 2.04 -10.64 -13.78
C ARG A 74 1.82 -12.10 -14.18
N GLY A 75 0.65 -12.63 -13.82
CA GLY A 75 0.25 -14.00 -14.13
C GLY A 75 0.68 -15.04 -13.08
N ASP A 76 1.49 -14.67 -12.09
CA ASP A 76 1.97 -15.60 -11.07
C ASP A 76 1.84 -14.99 -9.67
N ARG A 77 0.69 -15.23 -9.03
CA ARG A 77 0.41 -14.71 -7.70
C ARG A 77 1.37 -15.31 -6.66
N GLU A 78 1.70 -16.58 -6.75
CA GLU A 78 2.53 -17.28 -5.77
C GLU A 78 3.99 -16.80 -5.78
N ALA A 79 4.52 -16.48 -6.96
CA ALA A 79 5.82 -15.84 -7.14
C ALA A 79 5.82 -14.35 -6.75
N SER A 80 4.65 -13.70 -6.70
CA SER A 80 4.52 -12.29 -6.36
C SER A 80 4.69 -12.05 -4.86
N GLN A 81 5.55 -11.10 -4.49
CA GLN A 81 5.66 -10.67 -3.09
C GLN A 81 4.42 -9.88 -2.67
N TYR A 82 4.00 -8.97 -3.53
CA TYR A 82 2.76 -8.21 -3.42
C TYR A 82 1.84 -8.51 -4.60
N TRP A 83 0.56 -8.67 -4.31
CA TRP A 83 -0.48 -8.89 -5.30
C TRP A 83 -1.38 -7.66 -5.39
N ARG A 84 -1.59 -7.16 -6.61
CA ARG A 84 -2.47 -6.02 -6.80
C ARG A 84 -3.94 -6.46 -6.76
N GLU A 85 -4.68 -5.90 -5.82
CA GLU A 85 -6.09 -6.22 -5.59
C GLU A 85 -6.92 -4.94 -5.57
N ALA A 86 -8.16 -5.03 -6.06
CA ALA A 86 -9.10 -3.93 -6.02
C ALA A 86 -9.84 -3.93 -4.67
N VAL A 87 -9.75 -2.83 -3.94
CA VAL A 87 -10.38 -2.62 -2.64
C VAL A 87 -11.33 -1.44 -2.69
N THR A 88 -12.39 -1.50 -1.90
CA THR A 88 -13.36 -0.41 -1.80
C THR A 88 -12.93 0.55 -0.69
N VAL A 89 -12.87 1.84 -1.02
CA VAL A 89 -12.54 2.89 -0.05
C VAL A 89 -13.67 3.03 0.97
N LEU A 90 -13.32 2.96 2.26
CA LEU A 90 -14.22 3.06 3.41
C LEU A 90 -14.52 4.51 3.80
N SER A 91 -13.55 5.41 3.65
CA SER A 91 -13.67 6.81 4.09
C SER A 91 -12.83 7.75 3.23
N GLY A 92 -13.17 9.05 3.29
CA GLY A 92 -12.60 10.10 2.45
C GLY A 92 -13.52 10.47 1.29
N THR A 93 -13.05 11.35 0.40
CA THR A 93 -13.81 11.82 -0.77
C THR A 93 -14.09 10.71 -1.79
N LEU A 94 -13.29 9.64 -1.75
CA LEU A 94 -13.43 8.47 -2.61
C LEU A 94 -14.28 7.35 -1.98
N GLN A 95 -14.97 7.59 -0.87
CA GLN A 95 -15.79 6.57 -0.21
C GLN A 95 -16.73 5.84 -1.20
N GLY A 96 -16.72 4.50 -1.13
CA GLY A 96 -17.50 3.63 -2.01
C GLY A 96 -16.89 3.40 -3.39
N GLN A 97 -15.77 4.05 -3.72
CA GLN A 97 -15.07 3.84 -4.98
C GLN A 97 -14.06 2.69 -4.85
N SER A 98 -13.89 1.95 -5.96
CA SER A 98 -12.90 0.89 -6.06
C SER A 98 -11.55 1.47 -6.49
N VAL A 99 -10.50 1.12 -5.75
CA VAL A 99 -9.11 1.53 -6.00
C VAL A 99 -8.21 0.29 -5.97
N GLN A 100 -7.12 0.30 -6.71
CA GLN A 100 -6.15 -0.79 -6.65
C GLN A 100 -5.19 -0.57 -5.49
N THR A 101 -4.76 -1.63 -4.82
CA THR A 101 -3.72 -1.58 -3.80
C THR A 101 -2.87 -2.85 -3.86
N TYR A 102 -1.69 -2.80 -3.25
CA TYR A 102 -0.80 -3.95 -3.14
C TYR A 102 -1.09 -4.71 -1.84
N VAL A 103 -1.54 -5.95 -1.93
CA VAL A 103 -1.76 -6.84 -0.79
C VAL A 103 -0.55 -7.74 -0.66
N TYR A 104 -0.01 -7.86 0.55
CA TYR A 104 1.12 -8.74 0.82
C TYR A 104 0.68 -10.21 0.68
N ASN A 105 1.41 -10.97 -0.14
CA ASN A 105 1.02 -12.34 -0.51
C ASN A 105 1.95 -13.42 0.08
N ARG A 106 2.84 -13.05 1.01
CA ARG A 106 3.77 -13.99 1.65
C ARG A 106 3.31 -14.33 3.07
N PRO A 107 3.76 -15.46 3.65
CA PRO A 107 3.43 -15.80 5.03
C PRO A 107 3.86 -14.70 6.00
N VAL A 108 2.97 -14.38 6.95
CA VAL A 108 3.14 -13.29 7.92
C VAL A 108 3.46 -13.77 9.33
N ASP A 109 3.93 -15.01 9.46
CA ASP A 109 4.23 -15.63 10.75
C ASP A 109 5.32 -14.85 11.48
N GLY A 110 5.01 -14.39 12.69
CA GLY A 110 5.93 -13.64 13.55
C GLY A 110 6.06 -12.14 13.27
N TYR A 111 5.29 -11.57 12.34
CA TYR A 111 5.31 -10.12 12.09
C TYR A 111 4.50 -9.32 13.12
N THR A 112 4.92 -8.07 13.34
CA THR A 112 4.28 -7.19 14.31
C THR A 112 3.05 -6.54 13.68
N PRO A 113 1.84 -6.76 14.20
CA PRO A 113 0.65 -6.10 13.68
C PRO A 113 0.66 -4.62 14.03
N ILE A 114 0.35 -3.78 13.04
CA ILE A 114 0.17 -2.34 13.19
C ILE A 114 -1.31 -2.10 13.44
N ALA A 115 -1.71 -2.18 14.72
CA ALA A 115 -3.12 -2.22 15.14
C ALA A 115 -3.96 -1.03 14.66
N HIS A 116 -3.35 0.12 14.48
CA HIS A 116 -4.01 1.37 14.08
C HIS A 116 -4.01 1.59 12.56
N GLY A 117 -3.36 0.71 11.79
CA GLY A 117 -3.41 0.72 10.32
C GLY A 117 -2.74 1.92 9.65
N ASP A 118 -1.86 2.64 10.35
CA ASP A 118 -1.14 3.80 9.80
C ASP A 118 0.36 3.57 9.91
N TYR A 119 0.98 3.25 8.78
CA TYR A 119 2.41 2.99 8.72
C TYR A 119 3.26 4.25 8.98
N ARG A 120 2.78 5.42 8.56
CA ARG A 120 3.51 6.68 8.72
C ARG A 120 3.59 7.05 10.20
N ARG A 121 2.50 6.83 10.93
CA ARG A 121 2.49 6.95 12.38
C ARG A 121 3.39 5.90 13.02
N TYR A 122 3.29 4.63 12.61
CA TYR A 122 4.10 3.55 13.15
C TYR A 122 5.61 3.82 13.04
N ILE A 123 6.13 4.22 11.87
CA ILE A 123 7.55 4.55 11.67
C ILE A 123 8.02 5.63 12.66
N ARG A 124 7.19 6.67 12.85
CA ARG A 124 7.49 7.77 13.78
C ARG A 124 7.51 7.30 15.23
N GLU A 125 6.63 6.37 15.59
CA GLU A 125 6.59 5.76 16.93
C GLU A 125 7.79 4.84 17.18
N VAL A 126 8.21 4.05 16.18
CA VAL A 126 9.36 3.14 16.31
C VAL A 126 10.71 3.80 16.08
N GLY A 127 10.75 5.08 15.64
CA GLY A 127 11.98 5.82 15.38
C GLY A 127 12.85 5.22 14.28
N ARG A 128 12.25 4.49 13.34
CA ARG A 128 12.97 3.74 12.32
C ARG A 128 13.28 4.63 11.12
N GLU A 129 14.54 4.74 10.74
CA GLU A 129 14.91 5.36 9.46
C GLU A 129 14.39 4.46 8.32
N SER A 130 13.56 5.02 7.44
CA SER A 130 13.00 4.35 6.26
C SER A 130 13.86 4.56 5.03
#